data_AF-A0A8B7RQZ8-F1
#
_entry.id   AF-A0A8B7RQZ8-F1
#
_cell.length_a   1.000
_cell.length_b   1.000
_cell.length_c   1.000
_cell.angle_alpha   90.00
_cell.angle_beta   90.00
_cell.angle_gamma   90.00
#
_symmetry.space_group_name_H-M   'P 1'
#
loop_
_entity.id
_entity.type
_entity.pdbx_description
1 polymer ?
#
loop_
_entity_poly.entity_id
_entity_poly.type
_entity_poly.pdbx_seq_one_letter_code
_entity_poly.pdbx_strand_id
1 'polypeptide(L)'
;MEFHNVSAASPLPSLSPSTLLPSLPPSSSAFTTALGAPAHCLPTPSPKVSVFLASVLGVEFVLGLVGNSLAFFIFCVHTRPWTSNTVFLVSLVIADFLLIINLPLRVDYYFHHEIWRFGVTACKLNLFMLSSNRTGSVVFLTAIAFNRYLKVGRPHHALSRVSARAAARVAGGLWVGILLLNGHLLLTAHPSQSCLSYRLGKASSALLRWHQALYVLEFFLPLAIILFAIVSIGLTIRRRGLGEQAGPRRAVRMLAAVVAVYVVCFLPSVIFGMASLVAFRLNACRALDICTQLFHGSLAFTYLNSVLDPVLYCFSSPSFLRQGQALLGLRQSPASEESSYEPRTWLQASRRAEAAGKLQAEASLE
;
A
#
# COMPACT_ATOMS: atom_id res chain seq x y z
N MET A 1 -28.52 48.54 -80.84
CA MET A 1 -27.06 48.51 -80.61
C MET A 1 -26.59 47.13 -80.98
N GLU A 2 -25.66 47.10 -81.93
CA GLU A 2 -25.23 45.95 -82.71
C GLU A 2 -24.33 44.93 -81.97
N PHE A 3 -24.26 43.78 -82.63
CA PHE A 3 -23.30 42.69 -82.52
C PHE A 3 -21.82 43.10 -82.37
N HIS A 4 -21.01 42.30 -81.66
CA HIS A 4 -20.01 41.44 -82.29
C HIS A 4 -19.32 40.46 -81.31
N ASN A 5 -19.04 39.29 -81.87
CA ASN A 5 -18.37 38.11 -81.33
C ASN A 5 -16.90 38.10 -81.82
N VAL A 6 -16.11 37.16 -81.27
CA VAL A 6 -14.92 36.46 -81.84
C VAL A 6 -13.52 36.77 -81.25
N SER A 7 -13.05 35.77 -80.49
CA SER A 7 -11.74 35.08 -80.48
C SER A 7 -10.40 35.85 -80.47
N ALA A 8 -9.49 35.46 -79.56
CA ALA A 8 -8.22 34.81 -79.93
C ALA A 8 -7.40 34.32 -78.70
N ALA A 9 -7.07 33.03 -78.75
CA ALA A 9 -5.82 32.35 -78.35
C ALA A 9 -5.01 32.80 -77.12
N SER A 10 -5.04 31.95 -76.10
CA SER A 10 -4.00 31.80 -75.07
C SER A 10 -2.84 30.93 -75.57
N PRO A 11 -1.56 31.26 -75.31
CA PRO A 11 -0.45 30.36 -75.55
C PRO A 11 -0.18 29.46 -74.33
N LEU A 12 0.09 28.18 -74.61
CA LEU A 12 0.59 27.15 -73.69
C LEU A 12 2.00 27.48 -73.15
N PRO A 13 2.40 26.88 -72.01
CA PRO A 13 3.67 27.14 -71.35
C PRO A 13 4.83 26.37 -71.98
N SER A 14 6.01 27.00 -72.00
CA SER A 14 7.27 26.40 -72.42
C SER A 14 7.76 25.37 -71.39
N LEU A 15 7.87 24.12 -71.84
CA LEU A 15 8.67 23.05 -71.23
C LEU A 15 10.16 23.29 -71.53
N SER A 16 11.03 22.97 -70.57
CA SER A 16 12.41 22.57 -70.84
C SER A 16 12.80 21.42 -69.89
N PRO A 17 13.46 20.36 -70.40
CA PRO A 17 13.71 19.13 -69.66
C PRO A 17 15.14 19.08 -69.10
N SER A 18 15.31 18.48 -67.92
CA SER A 18 16.53 17.74 -67.57
C SER A 18 16.23 16.79 -66.41
N THR A 19 16.10 15.53 -66.81
CA THR A 19 16.23 14.28 -66.04
C THR A 19 17.34 14.31 -65.00
N LEU A 20 17.06 13.80 -63.77
CA LEU A 20 17.93 12.91 -62.99
C LEU A 20 17.09 12.18 -61.90
N LEU A 21 17.31 10.87 -61.77
CA LEU A 21 16.63 9.89 -60.91
C LEU A 21 16.77 10.17 -59.38
N PRO A 22 15.93 9.53 -58.53
CA PRO A 22 15.93 9.74 -57.08
C PRO A 22 17.00 8.88 -56.37
N SER A 23 17.81 9.50 -55.53
CA SER A 23 18.72 8.83 -54.59
C SER A 23 18.09 8.66 -53.21
N LEU A 24 18.30 7.47 -52.62
CA LEU A 24 17.95 7.10 -51.25
C LEU A 24 18.51 8.08 -50.20
N PRO A 25 17.92 8.17 -48.98
CA PRO A 25 18.46 9.00 -47.93
C PRO A 25 19.67 8.31 -47.27
N PRO A 26 20.76 9.04 -46.96
CA PRO A 26 21.75 8.55 -46.03
C PRO A 26 21.30 8.89 -44.60
N SER A 27 21.37 7.84 -43.78
CA SER A 27 21.51 7.87 -42.34
C SER A 27 22.63 8.80 -41.86
N SER A 28 22.43 9.34 -40.65
CA SER A 28 23.43 9.79 -39.68
C SER A 28 23.86 11.27 -39.70
N SER A 29 23.39 11.95 -38.65
CA SER A 29 24.13 12.91 -37.81
C SER A 29 24.88 14.07 -38.48
N ALA A 30 24.24 15.24 -38.50
CA ALA A 30 24.95 16.52 -38.48
C ALA A 30 24.38 17.38 -37.36
N PHE A 31 25.24 17.62 -36.38
CA PHE A 31 25.02 18.42 -35.18
C PHE A 31 25.11 19.89 -35.57
N THR A 32 23.98 20.58 -35.72
CA THR A 32 23.96 22.04 -35.87
C THR A 32 23.79 22.66 -34.50
N THR A 33 24.87 23.28 -34.03
CA THR A 33 24.98 24.04 -32.79
C THR A 33 24.04 25.25 -32.83
N ALA A 34 22.85 25.12 -32.26
CA ALA A 34 21.99 26.23 -31.89
C ALA A 34 22.11 26.46 -30.38
N LEU A 35 22.38 27.71 -29.99
CA LEU A 35 22.57 28.21 -28.61
C LEU A 35 21.80 27.40 -27.56
N GLY A 36 22.54 26.60 -26.80
CA GLY A 36 21.99 25.62 -25.86
C GLY A 36 21.43 26.27 -24.59
N ALA A 37 20.10 26.37 -24.52
CA ALA A 37 19.44 26.11 -23.25
C ALA A 37 19.82 24.68 -22.81
N PRO A 38 20.06 24.40 -21.51
CA PRO A 38 20.33 23.03 -21.08
C PRO A 38 19.14 22.17 -21.49
N ALA A 39 19.37 21.24 -22.43
CA ALA A 39 18.38 20.26 -22.83
C ALA A 39 18.12 19.36 -21.62
N HIS A 40 17.09 19.71 -20.83
CA HIS A 40 16.71 18.89 -19.69
C HIS A 40 16.26 17.52 -20.18
N CYS A 41 16.90 16.47 -19.67
CA CYS A 41 16.55 15.08 -19.98
C CYS A 41 15.09 14.83 -19.56
N LEU A 42 14.27 14.36 -20.51
CA LEU A 42 12.89 13.93 -20.23
C LEU A 42 12.84 12.39 -20.20
N PRO A 43 12.20 11.78 -19.19
CA PRO A 43 12.00 10.33 -19.16
C PRO A 43 11.18 9.85 -20.36
N THR A 44 11.53 8.68 -20.90
CA THR A 44 10.80 8.07 -22.02
C THR A 44 9.85 6.97 -21.52
N PRO A 45 8.56 6.98 -21.93
CA PRO A 45 7.63 5.90 -21.61
C PRO A 45 8.07 4.59 -22.26
N SER A 46 7.96 3.48 -21.55
CA SER A 46 8.25 2.14 -22.06
C SER A 46 6.97 1.30 -22.15
N PRO A 47 6.48 0.98 -23.37
CA PRO A 47 5.24 0.22 -23.55
C PRO A 47 5.25 -1.14 -22.84
N LYS A 48 6.42 -1.80 -22.77
CA LYS A 48 6.58 -3.09 -22.10
C LYS A 48 6.35 -2.97 -20.58
N VAL A 49 6.88 -1.90 -19.98
CA VAL A 49 6.71 -1.62 -18.54
C VAL A 49 5.24 -1.31 -18.24
N SER A 50 4.57 -0.55 -19.10
CA SER A 50 3.15 -0.23 -18.93
C SER A 50 2.27 -1.48 -18.99
N VAL A 51 2.48 -2.39 -19.95
CA VAL A 51 1.72 -3.65 -20.04
C VAL A 51 1.96 -4.55 -18.82
N PHE A 52 3.22 -4.65 -18.36
CA PHE A 52 3.55 -5.39 -17.15
C PHE A 52 2.85 -4.80 -15.92
N LEU A 53 2.92 -3.48 -15.73
CA LEU A 53 2.25 -2.78 -14.64
C LEU A 53 0.73 -2.99 -14.68
N ALA A 54 0.09 -2.81 -15.84
CA ALA A 54 -1.34 -3.01 -16.00
C ALA A 54 -1.78 -4.42 -15.59
N SER A 55 -0.98 -5.44 -15.98
CA SER A 55 -1.25 -6.83 -15.62
C SER A 55 -1.15 -7.08 -14.11
N VAL A 56 -0.08 -6.59 -13.48
CA VAL A 56 0.14 -6.73 -12.03
C VAL A 56 -0.96 -6.01 -11.24
N LEU A 57 -1.29 -4.77 -11.61
CA LEU A 57 -2.37 -3.97 -11.01
C LEU A 57 -3.74 -4.65 -11.14
N GLY A 58 -4.01 -5.33 -12.26
CA GLY A 58 -5.23 -6.11 -12.46
C GLY A 58 -5.33 -7.28 -11.48
N VAL A 59 -4.23 -8.00 -11.25
CA VAL A 59 -4.15 -9.08 -10.25
C VAL A 59 -4.33 -8.52 -8.84
N GLU A 60 -3.65 -7.40 -8.51
CA GLU A 60 -3.78 -6.72 -7.23
C GLU A 60 -5.22 -6.26 -6.96
N PHE A 61 -5.93 -5.77 -7.98
CA PHE A 61 -7.34 -5.40 -7.87
C PHE A 61 -8.19 -6.60 -7.45
N VAL A 62 -8.06 -7.74 -8.12
CA VAL A 62 -8.86 -8.94 -7.81
C VAL A 62 -8.52 -9.47 -6.41
N LEU A 63 -7.23 -9.66 -6.11
CA LEU A 63 -6.79 -10.19 -4.82
C LEU A 63 -7.12 -9.23 -3.67
N GLY A 64 -6.88 -7.93 -3.86
CA GLY A 64 -7.17 -6.88 -2.91
C GLY A 64 -8.66 -6.79 -2.62
N LEU A 65 -9.51 -6.80 -3.66
CA LEU A 65 -10.96 -6.75 -3.51
C LEU A 65 -11.48 -7.95 -2.73
N VAL A 66 -11.09 -9.17 -3.11
CA VAL A 66 -11.53 -10.40 -2.43
C VAL A 66 -11.03 -10.44 -0.98
N GLY A 67 -9.73 -10.23 -0.78
CA GLY A 67 -9.09 -10.32 0.53
C GLY A 67 -9.60 -9.29 1.52
N ASN A 68 -9.68 -8.01 1.11
CA ASN A 68 -10.12 -6.93 2.00
C ASN A 68 -11.63 -6.95 2.23
N SER A 69 -12.44 -7.39 1.27
CA SER A 69 -13.89 -7.59 1.48
C SER A 69 -14.17 -8.72 2.48
N LEU A 70 -13.49 -9.86 2.33
CA LEU A 70 -13.59 -10.95 3.30
C LEU A 70 -13.14 -10.49 4.69
N ALA A 71 -12.05 -9.71 4.76
CA ALA A 71 -11.56 -9.21 6.02
C ALA A 71 -12.52 -8.23 6.70
N PHE A 72 -13.06 -7.29 5.93
CA PHE A 72 -14.07 -6.35 6.39
C PHE A 72 -15.29 -7.08 6.96
N PHE A 73 -15.77 -8.10 6.24
CA PHE A 73 -16.88 -8.94 6.67
C PHE A 73 -16.59 -9.63 8.01
N ILE A 74 -15.43 -10.30 8.14
CA ILE A 74 -15.04 -10.99 9.38
C ILE A 74 -14.91 -10.02 10.57
N PHE A 75 -14.35 -8.83 10.37
CA PHE A 75 -14.21 -7.85 11.44
C PHE A 75 -15.55 -7.27 11.88
N CYS A 76 -16.45 -6.99 10.94
CA CYS A 76 -17.75 -6.42 11.23
C CYS A 76 -18.71 -7.42 11.88
N VAL A 77 -18.73 -8.66 11.40
CA VAL A 77 -19.72 -9.68 11.81
C VAL A 77 -19.18 -10.59 12.93
N HIS A 78 -17.96 -11.10 12.79
CA HIS A 78 -17.47 -12.19 13.65
C HIS A 78 -16.47 -11.77 14.73
N THR A 79 -15.99 -10.52 14.71
CA THR A 79 -14.97 -10.02 15.67
C THR A 79 -15.56 -9.06 16.70
N ARG A 80 -16.88 -9.10 16.93
CA ARG A 80 -17.53 -8.32 18.00
C ARG A 80 -17.49 -9.08 19.34
N PRO A 81 -17.31 -8.37 20.48
CA PRO A 81 -17.12 -6.92 20.61
C PRO A 81 -15.74 -6.45 20.12
N TRP A 82 -15.71 -5.28 19.48
CA TRP A 82 -14.46 -4.75 18.91
C TRP A 82 -13.43 -4.41 19.98
N THR A 83 -12.18 -4.72 19.68
CA THR A 83 -11.03 -4.30 20.49
C THR A 83 -10.37 -3.06 19.89
N SER A 84 -9.51 -2.38 20.66
CA SER A 84 -8.66 -1.27 20.16
C SER A 84 -7.87 -1.66 18.91
N ASN A 85 -7.45 -2.92 18.80
CA ASN A 85 -6.75 -3.41 17.61
C ASN A 85 -7.67 -3.59 16.42
N THR A 86 -8.89 -4.10 16.64
CA THR A 86 -9.90 -4.29 15.60
C THR A 86 -10.23 -2.95 14.93
N VAL A 87 -10.31 -1.87 15.71
CA VAL A 87 -10.54 -0.52 15.17
C VAL A 87 -9.46 -0.11 14.18
N PHE A 88 -8.18 -0.24 14.54
CA PHE A 88 -7.08 0.13 13.63
C PHE A 88 -6.99 -0.79 12.41
N LEU A 89 -7.31 -2.08 12.55
CA LEU A 89 -7.40 -3.02 11.43
C LEU A 89 -8.53 -2.65 10.46
N VAL A 90 -9.71 -2.28 10.96
CA VAL A 90 -10.82 -1.83 10.11
C VAL A 90 -10.46 -0.53 9.40
N SER A 91 -9.78 0.41 10.06
CA SER A 91 -9.27 1.61 9.38
C SER A 91 -8.26 1.28 8.28
N LEU A 92 -7.39 0.28 8.49
CA LEU A 92 -6.46 -0.17 7.45
C LEU A 92 -7.21 -0.71 6.23
N VAL A 93 -8.21 -1.59 6.44
CA VAL A 93 -9.09 -2.09 5.37
C VAL A 93 -9.81 -0.96 4.62
N ILE A 94 -10.28 0.07 5.32
CA ILE A 94 -10.90 1.25 4.69
C ILE A 94 -9.89 2.00 3.82
N ALA A 95 -8.64 2.17 4.29
CA ALA A 95 -7.58 2.76 3.49
C ALA A 95 -7.29 1.93 2.23
N ASP A 96 -7.30 0.60 2.34
CA ASP A 96 -7.08 -0.33 1.23
C ASP A 96 -8.16 -0.23 0.16
N PHE A 97 -9.42 -0.06 0.54
CA PHE A 97 -10.50 0.19 -0.43
C PHE A 97 -10.33 1.49 -1.21
N LEU A 98 -9.72 2.53 -0.63
CA LEU A 98 -9.39 3.76 -1.38
C LEU A 98 -8.42 3.48 -2.53
N LEU A 99 -7.47 2.54 -2.35
CA LEU A 99 -6.58 2.09 -3.42
C LEU A 99 -7.32 1.20 -4.42
N ILE A 100 -8.01 0.15 -3.94
CA ILE A 100 -8.63 -0.88 -4.78
C ILE A 100 -9.61 -0.28 -5.79
N ILE A 101 -10.45 0.69 -5.39
CA ILE A 101 -11.41 1.35 -6.28
C ILE A 101 -10.70 2.13 -7.41
N ASN A 102 -9.46 2.56 -7.18
CA ASN A 102 -8.67 3.35 -8.12
C ASN A 102 -7.76 2.52 -9.02
N LEU A 103 -7.53 1.24 -8.72
CA LEU A 103 -6.70 0.35 -9.52
C LEU A 103 -7.22 0.16 -10.96
N PRO A 104 -8.53 -0.02 -11.22
CA PRO A 104 -9.04 -0.14 -12.59
C PRO A 104 -8.73 1.09 -13.47
N LEU A 105 -8.82 2.30 -12.90
CA LEU A 105 -8.45 3.53 -13.60
C LEU A 105 -6.96 3.58 -13.94
N ARG A 106 -6.11 3.01 -13.07
CA ARG A 106 -4.67 2.90 -13.31
C ARG A 106 -4.33 1.84 -14.35
N VAL A 107 -5.03 0.72 -14.34
CA VAL A 107 -4.92 -0.33 -15.35
C VAL A 107 -5.24 0.26 -16.74
N ASP A 108 -6.37 0.96 -16.87
CA ASP A 108 -6.75 1.65 -18.11
C ASP A 108 -5.70 2.66 -18.58
N TYR A 109 -5.20 3.49 -17.65
CA TYR A 109 -4.13 4.45 -17.91
C TYR A 109 -2.87 3.81 -18.49
N TYR A 110 -2.42 2.67 -17.94
CA TYR A 110 -1.23 1.98 -18.43
C TYR A 110 -1.48 1.22 -19.75
N PHE A 111 -2.68 0.69 -19.97
CA PHE A 111 -3.05 0.11 -21.27
C PHE A 111 -3.06 1.16 -22.39
N HIS A 112 -3.51 2.37 -22.10
CA HIS A 112 -3.55 3.48 -23.05
C HIS A 112 -2.27 4.33 -23.05
N HIS A 113 -1.10 3.69 -22.89
CA HIS A 113 0.21 4.35 -23.01
C HIS A 113 0.37 5.61 -22.13
N GLU A 114 -0.11 5.53 -20.88
CA GLU A 114 0.01 6.62 -19.90
C GLU A 114 -0.79 7.88 -20.27
N ILE A 115 -1.86 7.73 -21.05
CA ILE A 115 -2.80 8.80 -21.39
C ILE A 115 -4.01 8.77 -20.44
N TRP A 116 -4.25 9.87 -19.73
CA TRP A 116 -5.40 9.97 -18.83
C TRP A 116 -6.65 10.54 -19.53
N ARG A 117 -7.70 9.72 -19.62
CA ARG A 117 -8.94 10.06 -20.36
C ARG A 117 -10.18 10.36 -19.51
N PHE A 118 -10.12 10.17 -18.19
CA PHE A 118 -11.27 10.35 -17.28
C PHE A 118 -11.50 11.80 -16.83
N GLY A 119 -10.79 12.76 -17.43
CA GLY A 119 -10.89 14.18 -17.09
C GLY A 119 -10.10 14.58 -15.84
N VAL A 120 -9.98 15.89 -15.65
CA VAL A 120 -9.12 16.51 -14.62
C VAL A 120 -9.57 16.15 -13.20
N THR A 121 -10.89 16.17 -12.94
CA THR A 121 -11.46 15.88 -11.61
C THR A 121 -11.18 14.45 -11.17
N ALA A 122 -11.38 13.47 -12.07
CA ALA A 122 -11.08 12.08 -11.76
C ALA A 122 -9.59 11.87 -11.49
N CYS A 123 -8.70 12.56 -12.23
CA CYS A 123 -7.27 12.48 -11.97
C CYS A 123 -6.92 13.00 -10.57
N LYS A 124 -7.44 14.18 -10.20
CA LYS A 124 -7.26 14.77 -8.87
C LYS A 124 -7.71 13.83 -7.76
N LEU A 125 -8.90 13.24 -7.92
CA LEU A 125 -9.46 12.30 -6.95
C LEU A 125 -8.63 11.02 -6.86
N ASN A 126 -8.18 10.48 -8.00
CA ASN A 126 -7.33 9.30 -8.06
C ASN A 126 -6.00 9.53 -7.33
N LEU A 127 -5.31 10.64 -7.61
CA LEU A 127 -4.06 10.99 -6.92
C LEU A 127 -4.27 11.18 -5.42
N PHE A 128 -5.35 11.87 -5.03
CA PHE A 128 -5.71 12.08 -3.63
C PHE A 128 -5.99 10.76 -2.89
N MET A 129 -6.77 9.85 -3.48
CA MET A 129 -7.11 8.56 -2.88
C MET A 129 -5.91 7.62 -2.80
N LEU A 130 -5.06 7.55 -3.83
CA LEU A 130 -3.82 6.77 -3.81
C LEU A 130 -2.85 7.27 -2.74
N SER A 131 -2.70 8.61 -2.61
CA SER A 131 -1.84 9.20 -1.59
C SER A 131 -2.41 9.00 -0.18
N SER A 132 -3.73 9.18 -0.02
CA SER A 132 -4.44 8.92 1.25
C SER A 132 -4.35 7.46 1.68
N ASN A 133 -4.43 6.49 0.74
CA ASN A 133 -4.18 5.08 1.02
C ASN A 133 -2.75 4.89 1.54
N ARG A 134 -1.74 5.36 0.80
CA ARG A 134 -0.33 5.21 1.19
C ARG A 134 -0.06 5.76 2.59
N THR A 135 -0.43 7.02 2.87
CA THR A 135 -0.29 7.61 4.21
C THR A 135 -1.13 6.85 5.25
N GLY A 136 -2.35 6.44 4.89
CA GLY A 136 -3.26 5.70 5.76
C GLY A 136 -2.68 4.35 6.20
N SER A 137 -2.24 3.53 5.26
CA SER A 137 -1.64 2.22 5.56
C SER A 137 -0.43 2.36 6.48
N VAL A 138 0.46 3.29 6.16
CA VAL A 138 1.63 3.63 6.99
C VAL A 138 1.23 4.00 8.44
N VAL A 139 0.29 4.94 8.59
CA VAL A 139 -0.16 5.45 9.89
C VAL A 139 -0.86 4.36 10.69
N PHE A 140 -1.76 3.58 10.08
CA PHE A 140 -2.50 2.54 10.79
C PHE A 140 -1.64 1.32 11.13
N LEU A 141 -0.69 0.93 10.28
CA LEU A 141 0.32 -0.09 10.63
C LEU A 141 1.16 0.35 11.83
N THR A 142 1.55 1.62 11.88
CA THR A 142 2.27 2.21 13.03
C THR A 142 1.39 2.21 14.28
N ALA A 143 0.12 2.59 14.17
CA ALA A 143 -0.82 2.57 15.29
C ALA A 143 -1.06 1.15 15.83
N ILE A 144 -1.16 0.14 14.94
CA ILE A 144 -1.23 -1.27 15.30
C ILE A 144 0.04 -1.69 16.05
N ALA A 145 1.22 -1.32 15.55
CA ALA A 145 2.49 -1.65 16.18
C ALA A 145 2.61 -1.03 17.58
N PHE A 146 2.25 0.24 17.71
CA PHE A 146 2.26 0.96 18.98
C PHE A 146 1.26 0.39 19.99
N ASN A 147 0.04 0.06 19.53
CA ASN A 147 -0.96 -0.62 20.35
C ASN A 147 -0.46 -1.97 20.88
N ARG A 148 0.27 -2.75 20.07
CA ARG A 148 0.90 -4.00 20.53
C ARG A 148 2.01 -3.76 21.54
N TYR A 149 2.86 -2.77 21.30
CA TYR A 149 3.89 -2.36 22.24
C TYR A 149 3.31 -1.97 23.60
N LEU A 150 2.24 -1.18 23.65
CA LEU A 150 1.59 -0.82 24.90
C LEU A 150 1.06 -2.04 25.65
N LYS A 151 0.43 -3.00 24.95
CA LYS A 151 -0.16 -4.18 25.58
C LYS A 151 0.87 -5.19 26.08
N VAL A 152 1.96 -5.40 25.35
CA VAL A 152 2.97 -6.43 25.68
C VAL A 152 4.16 -5.83 26.43
N GLY A 153 4.66 -4.68 25.97
CA GLY A 153 5.84 -4.01 26.51
C GLY A 153 5.55 -3.22 27.79
N ARG A 154 4.37 -2.60 27.91
CA ARG A 154 3.98 -1.76 29.05
C ARG A 154 2.59 -2.10 29.62
N PRO A 155 2.36 -3.33 30.10
CA PRO A 155 1.03 -3.79 30.50
C PRO A 155 0.38 -2.98 31.64
N HIS A 156 1.17 -2.35 32.52
CA HIS A 156 0.66 -1.52 33.63
C HIS A 156 0.33 -0.07 33.24
N HIS A 157 0.69 0.37 32.04
CA HIS A 157 0.42 1.75 31.62
C HIS A 157 -1.07 1.92 31.31
N ALA A 158 -1.68 3.05 31.69
CA ALA A 158 -3.10 3.33 31.42
C ALA A 158 -3.49 3.16 29.93
N LEU A 159 -2.56 3.43 29.00
CA LEU A 159 -2.78 3.29 27.56
C LEU A 159 -2.90 1.82 27.10
N SER A 160 -2.43 0.84 27.86
CA SER A 160 -2.58 -0.58 27.53
C SER A 160 -4.04 -1.04 27.63
N ARG A 161 -4.84 -0.34 28.43
CA ARG A 161 -6.26 -0.62 28.73
C ARG A 161 -7.24 0.24 27.92
N VAL A 162 -6.75 0.93 26.89
CA VAL A 162 -7.55 1.80 26.02
C VAL A 162 -8.75 1.04 25.45
N SER A 163 -9.94 1.58 25.69
CA SER A 163 -11.20 1.02 25.17
C SER A 163 -11.30 1.18 23.66
N ALA A 164 -12.15 0.37 23.01
CA ALA A 164 -12.42 0.50 21.57
C ALA A 164 -12.96 1.89 21.19
N ARG A 165 -13.77 2.51 22.05
CA ARG A 165 -14.27 3.89 21.85
C ARG A 165 -13.15 4.92 21.84
N ALA A 166 -12.18 4.81 22.75
CA ALA A 166 -11.02 5.68 22.75
C ALA A 166 -10.12 5.45 21.52
N ALA A 167 -9.92 4.19 21.12
CA ALA A 167 -9.21 3.87 19.88
C ALA A 167 -9.92 4.42 18.63
N ALA A 168 -11.25 4.40 18.58
CA ALA A 168 -12.04 4.98 17.49
C ALA A 168 -11.87 6.49 17.39
N ARG A 169 -11.81 7.21 18.53
CA ARG A 169 -11.49 8.65 18.54
C ARG A 169 -10.09 8.92 17.99
N VAL A 170 -9.10 8.12 18.40
CA VAL A 170 -7.72 8.23 17.88
C VAL A 170 -7.71 7.97 16.38
N ALA A 171 -8.36 6.89 15.91
CA ALA A 171 -8.46 6.57 14.50
C ALA A 171 -9.13 7.68 13.68
N GLY A 172 -10.21 8.29 14.19
CA GLY A 172 -10.85 9.45 13.58
C GLY A 172 -9.91 10.65 13.45
N GLY A 173 -9.14 10.96 14.50
CA GLY A 173 -8.13 12.01 14.45
C GLY A 173 -7.01 11.72 13.43
N LEU A 174 -6.54 10.47 13.37
CA LEU A 174 -5.56 10.04 12.36
C LEU A 174 -6.11 10.21 10.95
N TRP A 175 -7.37 9.83 10.71
CA TRP A 175 -8.04 10.02 9.42
C TRP A 175 -8.12 11.49 9.01
N VAL A 176 -8.55 12.37 9.91
CA VAL A 176 -8.58 13.82 9.64
C VAL A 176 -7.18 14.32 9.27
N GLY A 177 -6.15 13.90 9.99
CA GLY A 177 -4.76 14.24 9.68
C GLY A 177 -4.31 13.74 8.29
N ILE A 178 -4.64 12.49 7.93
CA ILE A 178 -4.33 11.89 6.63
C ILE A 178 -4.99 12.68 5.49
N LEU A 179 -6.29 12.98 5.63
CA LEU A 179 -7.05 13.70 4.61
C LEU A 179 -6.57 15.14 4.46
N LEU A 180 -6.25 15.82 5.57
CA LEU A 180 -5.71 17.18 5.54
C LEU A 180 -4.34 17.23 4.88
N LEU A 181 -3.45 16.28 5.22
CA LEU A 181 -2.10 16.20 4.66
C LEU A 181 -2.14 16.02 3.13
N ASN A 182 -3.06 15.17 2.65
CA ASN A 182 -3.18 14.84 1.24
C ASN A 182 -4.11 15.77 0.45
N GLY A 183 -4.93 16.58 1.13
CA GLY A 183 -5.96 17.43 0.51
C GLY A 183 -5.43 18.43 -0.51
N HIS A 184 -4.17 18.86 -0.35
CA HIS A 184 -3.47 19.72 -1.32
C HIS A 184 -3.49 19.16 -2.75
N LEU A 185 -3.46 17.83 -2.93
CA LEU A 185 -3.48 17.18 -4.24
C LEU A 185 -4.76 17.47 -5.04
N LEU A 186 -5.89 17.75 -4.37
CA LEU A 186 -7.14 18.14 -5.02
C LEU A 186 -7.05 19.56 -5.62
N LEU A 187 -6.24 20.43 -5.01
CA LEU A 187 -6.13 21.84 -5.37
C LEU A 187 -5.07 22.07 -6.45
N THR A 188 -3.92 21.40 -6.36
CA THR A 188 -2.73 21.78 -7.15
C THR A 188 -2.35 20.84 -8.27
N ALA A 189 -2.97 19.67 -8.38
CA ALA A 189 -2.76 18.81 -9.54
C ALA A 189 -3.33 19.47 -10.80
N HIS A 190 -2.43 19.91 -11.69
CA HIS A 190 -2.76 20.41 -13.03
C HIS A 190 -2.35 19.34 -14.06
N PRO A 191 -3.20 18.32 -14.31
CA PRO A 191 -2.92 17.32 -15.33
C PRO A 191 -3.08 17.97 -16.70
N SER A 192 -2.02 17.92 -17.51
CA SER A 192 -2.06 18.46 -18.88
C SER A 192 -2.28 17.37 -19.92
N GLN A 193 -1.86 16.11 -19.65
CA GLN A 193 -2.30 14.85 -20.33
C GLN A 193 -1.97 13.57 -19.52
N SER A 194 -0.93 13.59 -18.67
CA SER A 194 -0.54 12.46 -17.79
C SER A 194 -1.05 12.64 -16.35
N CYS A 195 -1.64 11.61 -15.75
CA CYS A 195 -2.12 11.64 -14.36
C CYS A 195 -1.11 11.04 -13.37
N LEU A 196 -0.02 11.76 -13.14
CA LEU A 196 1.06 11.35 -12.23
C LEU A 196 1.28 12.37 -11.12
N SER A 197 1.51 11.92 -9.88
CA SER A 197 1.87 12.81 -8.77
C SER A 197 3.30 13.35 -8.89
N TYR A 198 4.17 12.62 -9.59
CA TYR A 198 5.59 12.94 -9.75
C TYR A 198 5.88 13.39 -11.18
N ARG A 199 6.15 14.68 -11.41
CA ARG A 199 6.70 15.17 -12.69
C ARG A 199 8.00 15.90 -12.43
N LEU A 200 9.09 15.30 -12.91
CA LEU A 200 10.42 15.91 -12.93
C LEU A 200 10.46 17.02 -13.98
N GLY A 201 11.11 18.15 -13.68
CA GLY A 201 11.28 19.26 -14.63
C GLY A 201 10.40 20.51 -14.41
N LYS A 202 9.53 20.56 -13.39
CA LYS A 202 8.95 21.85 -12.95
C LYS A 202 9.92 22.58 -12.02
N ALA A 203 9.99 23.91 -12.15
CA ALA A 203 10.85 24.78 -11.35
C ALA A 203 10.76 24.41 -9.86
N SER A 204 11.92 24.38 -9.18
CA SER A 204 12.06 23.90 -7.81
C SER A 204 11.32 24.80 -6.81
N SER A 205 10.02 24.56 -6.64
CA SER A 205 9.22 25.24 -5.63
C SER A 205 9.52 24.68 -4.24
N ALA A 206 9.35 25.51 -3.21
CA ALA A 206 9.44 25.04 -1.82
C ALA A 206 8.46 23.88 -1.57
N LEU A 207 7.30 23.94 -2.20
CA LEU A 207 6.26 22.91 -2.15
C LEU A 207 6.73 21.54 -2.67
N LEU A 208 7.51 21.50 -3.75
CA LEU A 208 8.06 20.24 -4.27
C LEU A 208 9.07 19.62 -3.29
N ARG A 209 9.93 20.44 -2.67
CA ARG A 209 10.86 19.97 -1.63
C ARG A 209 10.14 19.47 -0.40
N TRP A 210 9.07 20.14 0.02
CA TRP A 210 8.21 19.70 1.12
C TRP A 210 7.57 18.35 0.82
N HIS A 211 7.02 18.16 -0.38
CA HIS A 211 6.43 16.88 -0.79
C HIS A 211 7.47 15.75 -0.79
N GLN A 212 8.69 16.02 -1.27
CA GLN A 212 9.80 15.06 -1.25
C GLN A 212 10.23 14.71 0.17
N ALA A 213 10.36 15.70 1.05
CA ALA A 213 10.72 15.49 2.45
C ALA A 213 9.66 14.65 3.16
N LEU A 214 8.36 14.94 2.95
CA LEU A 214 7.26 14.15 3.49
C LEU A 214 7.30 12.72 2.95
N TYR A 215 7.49 12.53 1.65
CA TYR A 215 7.55 11.20 1.03
C TYR A 215 8.65 10.30 1.63
N VAL A 216 9.81 10.89 1.95
CA VAL A 216 10.94 10.21 2.61
C VAL A 216 10.68 9.99 4.10
N LEU A 217 10.20 11.02 4.80
CA LEU A 217 9.91 10.97 6.24
C LEU A 217 8.83 9.93 6.55
N GLU A 218 7.80 9.85 5.70
CA GLU A 218 6.74 8.84 5.75
C GLU A 218 7.29 7.42 5.68
N PHE A 219 8.47 7.18 5.11
CA PHE A 219 9.07 5.85 5.14
C PHE A 219 9.84 5.58 6.43
N PHE A 220 10.79 6.46 6.76
CA PHE A 220 11.76 6.21 7.82
C PHE A 220 11.20 6.36 9.24
N LEU A 221 10.30 7.32 9.46
CA LEU A 221 9.74 7.56 10.80
C LEU A 221 8.89 6.36 11.28
N PRO A 222 7.94 5.83 10.50
CA PRO A 222 7.21 4.61 10.83
C PRO A 222 8.11 3.40 11.02
N LEU A 223 9.09 3.21 10.13
CA LEU A 223 10.05 2.11 10.26
C LEU A 223 10.79 2.16 11.60
N ALA A 224 11.28 3.34 11.98
CA ALA A 224 11.96 3.55 13.26
C ALA A 224 11.04 3.24 14.46
N ILE A 225 9.78 3.68 14.42
CA ILE A 225 8.78 3.42 15.48
C ILE A 225 8.50 1.91 15.61
N ILE A 226 8.30 1.21 14.49
CA ILE A 226 7.99 -0.22 14.49
C ILE A 226 9.21 -1.05 14.94
N LEU A 227 10.42 -0.70 14.48
CA LEU A 227 11.66 -1.33 14.94
C LEU A 227 11.89 -1.11 16.43
N PHE A 228 11.68 0.12 16.91
CA PHE A 228 11.73 0.43 18.34
C PHE A 228 10.73 -0.41 19.14
N ALA A 229 9.51 -0.58 18.64
CA ALA A 229 8.49 -1.43 19.26
C ALA A 229 8.93 -2.91 19.32
N ILE A 230 9.50 -3.45 18.23
CA ILE A 230 10.02 -4.83 18.18
C ILE A 230 11.12 -5.03 19.22
N VAL A 231 12.13 -4.16 19.21
CA VAL A 231 13.27 -4.23 20.14
C VAL A 231 12.78 -4.11 21.58
N SER A 232 11.92 -3.14 21.87
CA SER A 232 11.39 -2.94 23.22
C SER A 232 10.57 -4.12 23.71
N ILE A 233 9.72 -4.72 22.86
CA ILE A 233 8.97 -5.93 23.22
C ILE A 233 9.92 -7.11 23.44
N GLY A 234 10.90 -7.31 22.56
CA GLY A 234 11.91 -8.36 22.70
C GLY A 234 12.70 -8.25 24.01
N LEU A 235 13.11 -7.04 24.38
CA LEU A 235 13.77 -6.77 25.67
C LEU A 235 12.85 -7.07 26.85
N THR A 236 11.56 -6.67 26.78
CA THR A 236 10.58 -6.98 27.83
C THR A 236 10.36 -8.48 27.98
N ILE A 237 10.28 -9.23 26.87
CA ILE A 237 10.15 -10.69 26.88
C ILE A 237 11.36 -11.32 27.58
N ARG A 238 12.57 -10.90 27.23
CA ARG A 238 13.81 -11.41 27.83
C ARG A 238 13.90 -11.09 29.33
N ARG A 239 13.61 -9.85 29.73
CA ARG A 239 13.70 -9.40 31.13
C ARG A 239 12.69 -10.08 32.05
N ARG A 240 11.50 -10.38 31.54
CA ARG A 240 10.39 -10.95 32.33
C ARG A 240 10.28 -12.48 32.19
N GLY A 241 11.22 -13.12 31.49
CA GLY A 241 11.15 -14.57 31.25
C GLY A 241 9.93 -15.02 30.43
N LEU A 242 9.32 -14.14 29.63
CA LEU A 242 8.07 -14.43 28.89
C LEU A 242 8.34 -15.15 27.56
N GLY A 243 9.55 -15.69 27.36
CA GLY A 243 9.98 -16.29 26.09
C GLY A 243 9.16 -17.51 25.68
N GLU A 244 8.66 -18.26 26.66
CA GLU A 244 7.82 -19.44 26.44
C GLU A 244 6.34 -19.09 26.21
N GLN A 245 5.92 -17.85 26.49
CA GLN A 245 4.54 -17.45 26.30
C GLN A 245 4.19 -17.23 24.83
N ALA A 246 3.16 -17.93 24.36
CA ALA A 246 2.69 -17.83 22.97
C ALA A 246 2.23 -16.41 22.57
N GLY A 247 1.69 -15.63 23.52
CA GLY A 247 1.18 -14.27 23.27
C GLY A 247 2.28 -13.26 22.85
N PRO A 248 3.30 -13.01 23.70
CA PRO A 248 4.40 -12.12 23.36
C PRO A 248 5.20 -12.56 22.11
N ARG A 249 5.47 -13.86 21.95
CA ARG A 249 6.14 -14.39 20.74
C ARG A 249 5.32 -14.14 19.47
N ARG A 250 4.00 -14.30 19.56
CA ARG A 250 3.07 -13.97 18.46
C ARG A 250 3.09 -12.47 18.15
N ALA A 251 3.13 -11.60 19.15
CA ALA A 251 3.22 -10.16 18.94
C ALA A 251 4.50 -9.78 18.19
N VAL A 252 5.66 -10.35 18.55
CA VAL A 252 6.92 -10.11 17.83
C VAL A 252 6.83 -10.63 16.39
N ARG A 253 6.31 -11.84 16.16
CA ARG A 253 6.13 -12.39 14.81
C ARG A 253 5.21 -11.52 13.95
N MET A 254 4.11 -11.04 14.52
CA MET A 254 3.18 -10.13 13.87
C MET A 254 3.87 -8.82 13.47
N LEU A 255 4.64 -8.20 14.38
CA LEU A 255 5.38 -6.98 14.09
C LEU A 255 6.49 -7.19 13.06
N ALA A 256 7.19 -8.33 13.11
CA ALA A 256 8.19 -8.69 12.11
C ALA A 256 7.55 -8.85 10.72
N ALA A 257 6.36 -9.46 10.63
CA ALA A 257 5.60 -9.53 9.39
C ALA A 257 5.19 -8.13 8.90
N VAL A 258 4.72 -7.25 9.79
CA VAL A 258 4.43 -5.84 9.45
C VAL A 258 5.66 -5.15 8.87
N VAL A 259 6.83 -5.27 9.49
CA VAL A 259 8.08 -4.67 8.98
C VAL A 259 8.47 -5.28 7.64
N ALA A 260 8.37 -6.60 7.48
CA ALA A 260 8.72 -7.27 6.24
C ALA A 260 7.85 -6.79 5.07
N VAL A 261 6.52 -6.77 5.25
CA VAL A 261 5.58 -6.25 4.25
C VAL A 261 5.87 -4.79 3.95
N TYR A 262 6.03 -3.96 4.99
CA TYR A 262 6.31 -2.55 4.85
C TYR A 262 7.60 -2.28 4.05
N VAL A 263 8.68 -2.96 4.38
CA VAL A 263 9.96 -2.80 3.68
C VAL A 263 9.85 -3.27 2.24
N VAL A 264 9.28 -4.45 1.98
CA VAL A 264 9.13 -4.98 0.62
C VAL A 264 8.26 -4.08 -0.25
N CYS A 265 7.18 -3.52 0.30
CA CYS A 265 6.23 -2.71 -0.45
C CYS A 265 6.68 -1.25 -0.67
N PHE A 266 7.30 -0.62 0.34
CA PHE A 266 7.59 0.83 0.29
C PHE A 266 9.07 1.16 0.03
N LEU A 267 10.03 0.32 0.43
CA LEU A 267 11.46 0.64 0.27
C LEU A 267 11.87 0.80 -1.21
N PRO A 268 11.44 -0.07 -2.15
CA PRO A 268 11.86 0.05 -3.54
C PRO A 268 11.49 1.41 -4.15
N SER A 269 10.27 1.92 -3.87
CA SER A 269 9.81 3.20 -4.40
C SER A 269 10.52 4.39 -3.79
N VAL A 270 10.90 4.30 -2.52
CA VAL A 270 11.75 5.31 -1.87
C VAL A 270 13.14 5.35 -2.49
N ILE A 271 13.78 4.20 -2.70
CA ILE A 271 15.11 4.11 -3.30
C ILE A 271 15.10 4.69 -4.72
N PHE A 272 14.20 4.20 -5.59
CA PHE A 272 14.20 4.63 -6.99
C PHE A 272 13.70 6.07 -7.17
N GLY A 273 12.77 6.54 -6.34
CA GLY A 273 12.31 7.93 -6.36
C GLY A 273 13.39 8.92 -5.91
N MET A 274 14.25 8.52 -4.97
CA MET A 274 15.43 9.30 -4.59
C MET A 274 16.52 9.23 -5.65
N ALA A 275 16.76 8.05 -6.24
CA ALA A 275 17.73 7.87 -7.31
C ALA A 275 17.36 8.69 -8.57
N SER A 276 16.07 8.73 -8.95
CA SER A 276 15.59 9.56 -10.06
C SER A 276 15.79 11.05 -9.79
N LEU A 277 15.58 11.49 -8.54
CA LEU A 277 15.83 12.87 -8.15
C LEU A 277 17.32 13.24 -8.25
N VAL A 278 18.20 12.39 -7.74
CA VAL A 278 19.66 12.60 -7.82
C VAL A 278 20.11 12.60 -9.28
N ALA A 279 19.67 11.63 -10.09
CA ALA A 279 20.00 11.55 -11.51
C ALA A 279 19.55 12.79 -12.29
N PHE A 280 18.38 13.34 -11.97
CA PHE A 280 17.89 14.59 -12.54
C PHE A 280 18.76 15.79 -12.15
N ARG A 281 19.14 15.91 -10.87
CA ARG A 281 20.01 17.00 -10.40
C ARG A 281 21.40 16.97 -11.04
N LEU A 282 21.89 15.77 -11.34
CA LEU A 282 23.19 15.54 -11.99
C LEU A 282 23.11 15.57 -13.53
N ASN A 283 21.94 15.80 -14.14
CA ASN A 283 21.70 15.69 -15.59
C ASN A 283 22.19 14.37 -16.21
N ALA A 284 22.15 13.27 -15.46
CA ALA A 284 22.56 11.96 -15.94
C ALA A 284 21.42 11.27 -16.71
N CYS A 285 21.20 11.63 -17.97
CA CYS A 285 20.00 11.24 -18.73
C CYS A 285 19.72 9.72 -18.73
N ARG A 286 20.73 8.87 -18.95
CA ARG A 286 20.57 7.41 -18.96
C ARG A 286 20.16 6.87 -17.58
N ALA A 287 20.79 7.37 -16.52
CA ALA A 287 20.46 6.99 -15.16
C ALA A 287 19.05 7.47 -14.79
N LEU A 288 18.66 8.67 -15.23
CA LEU A 288 17.35 9.23 -14.98
C LEU A 288 16.23 8.38 -15.61
N ASP A 289 16.38 7.98 -16.87
CA ASP A 289 15.40 7.15 -17.57
C ASP A 289 15.22 5.80 -16.87
N ILE A 290 16.33 5.12 -16.56
CA ILE A 290 16.34 3.85 -15.82
C ILE A 290 15.69 4.01 -14.44
N CYS A 291 16.10 5.01 -13.65
CA CYS A 291 15.57 5.21 -12.30
C CYS A 291 14.08 5.57 -12.31
N THR A 292 13.61 6.32 -13.31
CA THR A 292 12.19 6.67 -13.44
C THR A 292 11.35 5.45 -13.80
N GLN A 293 11.83 4.60 -14.72
CA GLN A 293 11.15 3.35 -15.06
C GLN A 293 11.10 2.38 -13.86
N LEU A 294 12.21 2.24 -13.13
CA LEU A 294 12.26 1.43 -11.91
C LEU A 294 11.37 2.01 -10.80
N PHE A 295 11.28 3.34 -10.70
CA PHE A 295 10.36 4.01 -9.79
C PHE A 295 8.90 3.69 -10.14
N HIS A 296 8.49 3.78 -11.41
CA HIS A 296 7.13 3.40 -11.83
C HIS A 296 6.86 1.91 -11.57
N GLY A 297 7.82 1.04 -11.90
CA GLY A 297 7.76 -0.39 -11.58
C GLY A 297 7.58 -0.66 -10.08
N SER A 298 8.30 0.09 -9.24
CA SER A 298 8.23 -0.05 -7.78
C SER A 298 6.91 0.39 -7.16
N LEU A 299 6.09 1.17 -7.87
CA LEU A 299 4.75 1.54 -7.39
C LEU A 299 3.82 0.33 -7.30
N ALA A 300 3.98 -0.68 -8.16
CA ALA A 300 3.24 -1.95 -8.02
C ALA A 300 3.54 -2.61 -6.66
N PHE A 301 4.81 -2.63 -6.24
CA PHE A 301 5.16 -3.12 -4.89
C PHE A 301 4.49 -2.31 -3.77
N THR A 302 4.34 -1.01 -3.95
CA THR A 302 3.62 -0.15 -3.00
C THR A 302 2.14 -0.55 -2.89
N TYR A 303 1.51 -0.91 -4.01
CA TYR A 303 0.11 -1.34 -4.05
C TYR A 303 -0.09 -2.78 -3.53
N LEU A 304 0.90 -3.66 -3.69
CA LEU A 304 0.92 -4.98 -3.05
C LEU A 304 0.72 -4.92 -1.53
N ASN A 305 0.99 -3.80 -0.86
CA ASN A 305 0.72 -3.64 0.57
C ASN A 305 -0.72 -4.05 0.92
N SER A 306 -1.70 -3.55 0.17
CA SER A 306 -3.12 -3.84 0.39
C SER A 306 -3.48 -5.31 0.20
N VAL A 307 -2.78 -6.01 -0.70
CA VAL A 307 -2.97 -7.45 -0.94
C VAL A 307 -2.34 -8.29 0.18
N LEU A 308 -1.28 -7.78 0.80
CA LEU A 308 -0.54 -8.46 1.87
C LEU A 308 -1.11 -8.18 3.27
N ASP A 309 -1.96 -7.16 3.44
CA ASP A 309 -2.58 -6.84 4.73
C ASP A 309 -3.40 -8.01 5.35
N PRO A 310 -4.12 -8.86 4.59
CA PRO A 310 -4.70 -10.10 5.12
C PRO A 310 -3.71 -11.03 5.84
N VAL A 311 -2.44 -11.09 5.42
CA VAL A 311 -1.39 -11.84 6.12
C VAL A 311 -1.19 -11.27 7.53
N LEU A 312 -1.22 -9.95 7.67
CA LEU A 312 -1.13 -9.27 8.97
C LEU A 312 -2.33 -9.57 9.85
N TYR A 313 -3.52 -9.72 9.26
CA TYR A 313 -4.76 -10.04 9.99
C TYR A 313 -4.70 -11.43 10.60
N CYS A 314 -4.16 -12.39 9.86
CA CYS A 314 -3.91 -13.75 10.34
C CYS A 314 -3.05 -13.78 11.61
N PHE A 315 -1.97 -13.00 11.63
CA PHE A 315 -1.11 -12.88 12.81
C PHE A 315 -1.75 -12.05 13.93
N SER A 316 -2.55 -11.04 13.59
CA SER A 316 -3.14 -10.08 14.53
C SER A 316 -4.38 -10.58 15.28
N SER A 317 -5.16 -11.48 14.69
CA SER A 317 -6.42 -11.98 15.27
C SER A 317 -6.54 -13.50 15.09
N PRO A 318 -6.51 -14.32 16.16
CA PRO A 318 -6.77 -15.76 16.07
C PRO A 318 -8.18 -16.07 15.56
N SER A 319 -9.14 -15.21 15.86
CA SER A 319 -10.51 -15.28 15.34
C SER A 319 -10.60 -14.93 13.85
N PHE A 320 -9.57 -14.34 13.24
CA PHE A 320 -9.60 -14.10 11.81
C PHE A 320 -9.33 -15.41 11.05
N LEU A 321 -8.26 -16.12 11.42
CA LEU A 321 -7.89 -17.40 10.79
C LEU A 321 -8.97 -18.46 10.94
N ARG A 322 -9.49 -18.62 12.15
CA ARG A 322 -10.50 -19.65 12.45
C ARG A 322 -11.79 -19.43 11.67
N GLN A 323 -12.24 -18.19 11.55
CA GLN A 323 -13.45 -17.84 10.82
C GLN A 323 -13.22 -17.89 9.30
N GLY A 324 -12.06 -17.43 8.81
CA GLY A 324 -11.69 -17.56 7.40
C GLY A 324 -11.63 -19.02 6.95
N GLN A 325 -11.02 -19.91 7.74
CA GLN A 325 -10.99 -21.35 7.46
C GLN A 325 -12.39 -21.99 7.46
N ALA A 326 -13.27 -21.57 8.37
CA ALA A 326 -14.65 -22.05 8.41
C ALA A 326 -15.46 -21.61 7.18
N LEU A 327 -15.30 -20.35 6.76
CA LEU A 327 -15.99 -19.82 5.58
C LEU A 327 -15.46 -20.43 4.26
N LEU A 328 -14.18 -20.77 4.21
CA LEU A 328 -13.57 -21.44 3.05
C LEU A 328 -13.83 -22.96 3.02
N GLY A 329 -14.59 -23.51 3.98
CA GLY A 329 -14.88 -24.94 4.05
C GLY A 329 -13.64 -25.82 4.32
N LEU A 330 -12.50 -25.22 4.67
CA LEU A 330 -11.24 -25.92 4.94
C LEU A 330 -11.21 -26.61 6.31
N ARG A 331 -12.32 -26.55 7.05
CA ARG A 331 -12.44 -27.27 8.32
C ARG A 331 -12.92 -28.70 8.04
N GLN A 332 -12.00 -29.66 8.16
CA GLN A 332 -12.40 -31.01 8.51
C GLN A 332 -13.16 -30.93 9.84
N SER A 333 -14.35 -31.52 9.87
CA SER A 333 -15.09 -31.77 11.11
C SER A 333 -14.09 -32.31 12.16
N PRO A 334 -14.10 -31.85 13.42
CA PRO A 334 -13.30 -32.52 14.45
C PRO A 334 -13.87 -33.93 14.58
N ALA A 335 -13.20 -34.90 13.95
CA ALA A 335 -13.41 -36.30 14.25
C ALA A 335 -13.04 -36.48 15.73
N SER A 336 -14.06 -36.74 16.55
CA SER A 336 -13.99 -37.52 17.79
C SER A 336 -12.70 -37.37 18.61
N GLU A 337 -12.59 -36.27 19.34
CA GLU A 337 -11.90 -36.28 20.64
C GLU A 337 -12.86 -35.74 21.70
N GLU A 338 -13.89 -36.55 21.96
CA GLU A 338 -14.56 -36.56 23.25
C GLU A 338 -13.60 -37.21 24.28
N SER A 339 -12.50 -36.53 24.60
CA SER A 339 -11.67 -36.88 25.75
C SER A 339 -12.03 -35.94 26.89
N SER A 340 -13.10 -36.31 27.61
CA SER A 340 -13.37 -36.03 29.02
C SER A 340 -12.44 -35.01 29.68
N TYR A 341 -12.75 -33.72 29.53
CA TYR A 341 -12.20 -32.69 30.42
C TYR A 341 -13.02 -32.70 31.71
N GLU A 342 -12.77 -33.68 32.56
CA GLU A 342 -13.23 -33.71 33.94
C GLU A 342 -12.59 -32.52 34.67
N PRO A 343 -13.37 -31.52 35.13
CA PRO A 343 -12.81 -30.37 35.83
C PRO A 343 -12.05 -30.83 37.07
N ARG A 344 -10.80 -30.38 37.27
CA ARG A 344 -9.96 -30.71 38.46
C ARG A 344 -10.68 -30.55 39.81
N THR A 345 -11.77 -29.78 39.86
CA THR A 345 -12.65 -29.62 41.02
C THR A 345 -13.41 -30.90 41.38
N TRP A 346 -13.83 -31.73 40.42
CA TRP A 346 -14.55 -32.99 40.66
C TRP A 346 -13.62 -34.10 41.15
N LEU A 347 -12.43 -34.24 40.55
CA LEU A 347 -11.38 -35.15 41.06
C LEU A 347 -10.86 -34.80 42.47
N GLN A 348 -10.95 -33.52 42.87
CA GLN A 348 -10.64 -33.08 44.24
C GLN A 348 -11.82 -33.28 45.20
N ALA A 349 -13.07 -33.07 44.74
CA ALA A 349 -14.27 -33.34 45.52
C ALA A 349 -14.45 -34.84 45.79
N SER A 350 -14.23 -35.70 44.78
CA SER A 350 -14.29 -37.16 44.90
C SER A 350 -13.24 -37.68 45.89
N ARG A 351 -11.99 -37.20 45.81
CA ARG A 351 -10.94 -37.59 46.77
C ARG A 351 -11.22 -37.11 48.20
N ARG A 352 -11.87 -35.95 48.37
CA ARG A 352 -12.29 -35.47 49.70
C ARG A 352 -13.46 -36.28 50.27
N ALA A 353 -14.42 -36.67 49.43
CA ALA A 353 -15.53 -37.53 49.84
C ALA A 353 -15.03 -38.94 50.24
N GLU A 354 -14.07 -39.49 49.49
CA GLU A 354 -13.48 -40.80 49.78
C GLU A 354 -12.61 -40.79 51.05
N ALA A 355 -11.90 -39.69 51.33
CA ALA A 355 -11.17 -39.50 52.58
C ALA A 355 -12.10 -39.32 53.79
N ALA A 356 -13.22 -38.61 53.63
CA ALA A 356 -14.22 -38.44 54.68
C ALA A 356 -14.93 -39.77 55.02
N GLY A 357 -15.23 -40.59 54.02
CA GLY A 357 -15.81 -41.92 54.23
C GLY A 357 -14.88 -42.88 55.00
N LYS A 358 -13.57 -42.81 54.76
CA LYS A 358 -12.58 -43.63 55.50
C LYS A 358 -12.44 -43.20 56.96
N LEU A 359 -12.47 -41.90 57.25
CA LEU A 359 -12.46 -41.37 58.61
C LEU A 359 -13.74 -41.71 59.41
N GLN A 360 -14.90 -41.76 58.75
CA GLN A 360 -16.15 -42.22 59.38
C GLN A 360 -16.19 -43.73 59.63
N ALA A 361 -15.53 -44.53 58.78
CA ALA A 361 -15.40 -45.98 58.98
C ALA A 361 -14.42 -46.31 60.12
N GLU A 362 -13.35 -45.53 60.30
CA GLU A 362 -12.42 -45.71 61.43
C GLU A 362 -13.05 -45.26 62.77
N ALA A 363 -13.86 -44.20 62.78
CA ALA A 363 -14.56 -43.72 63.99
C ALA A 363 -15.77 -44.56 64.43
N SER A 364 -16.14 -45.61 63.67
CA SER A 364 -17.21 -46.55 64.02
C SER A 364 -16.69 -47.93 64.46
N LEU A 365 -15.37 -48.07 64.60
CA LEU A 365 -14.66 -49.25 65.08
C LEU A 365 -13.95 -49.02 66.44
N GLU A 366 -14.09 -47.83 67.03
CA GLU A 366 -13.86 -47.54 68.46
C GLU A 366 -15.21 -47.36 69.17
#